data_AF-A0A7C2G3Q3-F1
#
_entry.id   AF-A0A7C2G3Q3-F1
#
_cell.length_a   1.000
_cell.length_b   1.000
_cell.length_c   1.000
_cell.angle_alpha   90.00
_cell.angle_beta   90.00
_cell.angle_gamma   90.00
#
_symmetry.space_group_name_H-M   'P 1'
#
loop_
_entity.id
_entity.type
_entity.pdbx_description
1 polymer ?
#
loop_
_entity_poly.entity_id
_entity_poly.type
_entity_poly.pdbx_seq_one_letter_code
_entity_poly.pdbx_strand_id
1 'polypeptide(L)'
;DVYKRQTPNESSEEDFAVCLGHLKEILGSKDKVILVCHHPAGDTVVDFTGSGHSGSVSVREFIESCQPMLALSGHIHDAPGVDHIGKTTLVNPGPMQRGCYAYIEVNEDGQVEAVELRNASNYGRK
;
A
#
# COMPACT_ATOMS: atom_id res chain seq x y z
N ASP A 1 -19.96 3.86 -22.60
CA ASP A 1 -20.20 3.42 -21.20
C ASP A 1 -18.97 2.77 -20.60
N VAL A 2 -18.26 3.48 -19.71
CA VAL A 2 -17.81 2.95 -18.41
C VAL A 2 -17.64 4.18 -17.52
N TYR A 3 -18.60 4.39 -16.63
CA TYR A 3 -18.52 5.37 -15.54
C TYR A 3 -17.26 5.05 -14.72
N LYS A 4 -16.18 5.81 -14.93
CA LYS A 4 -15.05 5.85 -14.00
C LYS A 4 -15.61 6.44 -12.72
N ARG A 5 -16.01 5.59 -11.78
CA ARG A 5 -16.47 6.01 -10.45
C ARG A 5 -15.26 6.53 -9.69
N GLN A 6 -14.81 7.74 -10.02
CA GLN A 6 -14.02 8.51 -9.06
C GLN A 6 -14.97 8.79 -7.90
N THR A 7 -14.65 8.24 -6.73
CA THR A 7 -15.37 8.67 -5.54
C THR A 7 -15.01 10.16 -5.31
N PRO A 8 -15.94 10.99 -4.82
CA PRO A 8 -15.70 12.42 -4.66
C PRO A 8 -14.72 12.68 -3.51
N ASN A 9 -13.43 12.41 -3.75
CA ASN A 9 -12.24 12.81 -2.97
C ASN A 9 -10.93 12.13 -3.44
N GLU A 10 -10.92 11.39 -4.55
CA GLU A 10 -9.71 10.75 -5.05
C GLU A 10 -8.88 11.72 -5.91
N SER A 11 -7.63 11.94 -5.48
CA SER A 11 -6.60 12.63 -6.27
C SER A 11 -6.40 11.92 -7.61
N SER A 12 -6.15 12.70 -8.67
CA SER A 12 -5.79 12.13 -9.97
C SER A 12 -4.42 11.45 -9.92
N GLU A 13 -4.11 10.56 -10.87
CA GLU A 13 -2.76 9.96 -10.96
C GLU A 13 -1.70 11.05 -11.14
N GLU A 14 -2.06 12.12 -11.85
CA GLU A 14 -1.21 13.29 -12.04
C GLU A 14 -0.93 14.01 -10.70
N ASP A 15 -1.94 14.16 -9.84
CA ASP A 15 -1.77 14.75 -8.51
C ASP A 15 -0.89 13.85 -7.61
N PHE A 16 -1.02 12.52 -7.73
CA PHE A 16 -0.15 11.58 -7.04
C PHE A 16 1.30 11.73 -7.49
N ALA A 17 1.56 11.79 -8.80
CA ALA A 17 2.90 11.96 -9.35
C ALA A 17 3.57 13.24 -8.83
N VAL A 18 2.85 14.36 -8.81
CA VAL A 18 3.37 15.64 -8.29
C VAL A 18 3.70 15.56 -6.80
N CYS A 19 2.77 15.04 -5.98
CA CYS A 19 2.99 14.91 -4.54
C CYS A 19 4.17 13.98 -4.22
N LEU A 20 4.27 12.85 -4.91
CA LEU A 20 5.34 11.87 -4.74
C LEU A 20 6.70 12.40 -5.22
N GLY A 21 6.70 13.24 -6.26
CA GLY A 21 7.88 13.97 -6.71
C GLY A 21 8.45 14.87 -5.62
N HIS A 22 7.62 15.72 -5.00
CA HIS A 22 8.06 16.57 -3.88
C HIS A 22 8.51 15.73 -2.67
N LEU A 23 7.81 14.63 -2.37
CA LEU A 23 8.20 13.75 -1.26
C LEU A 23 9.59 13.15 -1.50
N LYS A 24 9.91 12.75 -2.73
CA LYS A 24 11.22 12.22 -3.10
C LYS A 24 12.34 13.23 -2.82
N GLU A 25 12.12 14.50 -3.15
CA GLU A 25 13.08 15.58 -2.86
C GLU A 25 13.29 15.77 -1.35
N ILE A 26 12.21 15.72 -0.55
CA ILE A 26 12.27 15.85 0.91
C ILE A 26 12.96 14.65 1.58
N LEU A 27 12.71 13.45 1.06
CA LEU A 27 13.32 12.22 1.57
C LEU A 27 14.83 12.24 1.34
N GLY A 28 15.29 12.69 0.17
CA GLY A 28 16.71 12.73 -0.17
C GLY A 28 17.33 11.33 -0.09
N SER A 29 18.33 11.14 0.78
CA SER A 29 19.01 9.87 1.02
C SER A 29 18.59 9.20 2.34
N LYS A 30 17.33 9.33 2.76
CA LYS A 30 16.85 8.63 3.98
C LYS A 30 16.65 7.14 3.69
N ASP A 31 17.27 6.32 4.52
CA ASP A 31 17.27 4.86 4.33
C ASP A 31 16.05 4.20 4.99
N LYS A 32 15.46 4.87 5.99
CA LYS A 32 14.39 4.35 6.83
C LYS A 32 13.07 5.07 6.57
N VAL A 33 12.36 4.63 5.52
CA VAL A 33 11.10 5.24 5.08
C VAL A 33 9.97 4.22 5.10
N ILE A 34 8.88 4.56 5.77
CA ILE A 34 7.59 3.86 5.66
C ILE A 34 6.66 4.76 4.84
N LEU A 35 6.22 4.28 3.68
CA LEU A 35 5.22 4.95 2.87
C LEU A 35 3.82 4.54 3.34
N VAL A 36 2.95 5.52 3.58
CA VAL A 36 1.52 5.27 3.82
C VAL A 36 0.75 6.02 2.75
N CYS A 37 0.10 5.28 1.85
CA CYS A 37 -0.68 5.83 0.75
C CYS A 37 -2.05 5.16 0.72
N HIS A 38 -3.12 5.88 0.40
CA HIS A 38 -4.43 5.22 0.30
C HIS A 38 -4.46 4.21 -0.86
N HIS A 39 -3.89 4.57 -2.02
CA HIS A 39 -3.88 3.72 -3.21
C HIS A 39 -2.73 2.71 -3.17
N PRO A 40 -2.98 1.42 -3.51
CA PRO A 40 -1.93 0.42 -3.62
C PRO A 40 -1.06 0.65 -4.84
N ALA A 41 0.16 0.11 -4.81
CA ALA A 41 1.02 0.06 -5.99
C ALA A 41 0.40 -0.82 -7.07
N GLY A 42 0.41 -0.36 -8.31
CA GLY A 42 -0.10 -1.12 -9.44
C GLY A 42 0.71 -2.39 -9.74
N ASP A 43 0.03 -3.38 -10.32
CA ASP A 43 0.63 -4.63 -10.82
C ASP A 43 1.30 -5.46 -9.71
N THR A 44 0.54 -5.70 -8.63
CA THR A 44 0.93 -6.46 -7.43
C THR A 44 -0.25 -7.26 -6.87
N VAL A 45 -0.04 -8.10 -5.86
CA VAL A 45 -1.17 -8.79 -5.22
C VAL A 45 -2.05 -7.85 -4.39
N VAL A 46 -1.51 -6.70 -3.95
CA VAL A 46 -2.24 -5.75 -3.10
C VAL A 46 -3.18 -4.82 -3.88
N ASP A 47 -3.17 -4.90 -5.21
CA ASP A 47 -4.09 -4.19 -6.10
C ASP A 47 -4.88 -5.07 -7.06
N PHE A 48 -4.65 -6.39 -7.03
CA PHE A 48 -5.34 -7.34 -7.89
C PHE A 48 -6.74 -7.65 -7.35
N THR A 49 -7.75 -7.27 -8.11
CA THR A 49 -9.10 -7.81 -7.97
C THR A 49 -9.23 -9.00 -8.91
N GLY A 50 -10.15 -9.95 -8.67
CA GLY A 50 -10.37 -11.07 -9.60
C GLY A 50 -10.69 -10.68 -11.05
N SER A 51 -10.94 -9.39 -11.30
CA SER A 51 -11.16 -8.77 -12.61
C SER A 51 -9.94 -8.02 -13.20
N GLY A 52 -8.84 -7.87 -12.46
CA GLY A 52 -7.63 -7.17 -12.90
C GLY A 52 -7.03 -6.22 -11.85
N HIS A 53 -5.92 -5.59 -12.22
CA HIS A 53 -5.18 -4.61 -11.42
C HIS A 53 -5.83 -3.23 -11.46
N SER A 54 -5.83 -2.52 -10.34
CA SER A 54 -6.42 -1.17 -10.20
C SER A 54 -5.61 -0.24 -9.31
N GLY A 55 -4.35 -0.59 -9.04
CA GLY A 55 -3.41 0.23 -8.27
C GLY A 55 -2.82 1.37 -9.09
N SER A 56 -2.19 2.31 -8.38
CA SER A 56 -1.58 3.49 -8.97
C SER A 56 -0.22 3.17 -9.59
N VAL A 57 -0.01 3.66 -10.82
CA VAL A 57 1.26 3.58 -11.52
C VAL A 57 2.27 4.51 -10.87
N SER A 58 1.85 5.73 -10.49
CA SER A 58 2.75 6.69 -9.85
C SER A 58 3.22 6.23 -8.46
N VAL A 59 2.36 5.57 -7.69
CA VAL A 59 2.76 4.94 -6.41
C VAL A 59 3.81 3.85 -6.66
N ARG A 60 3.61 3.02 -7.69
CA ARG A 60 4.58 1.98 -8.08
C ARG A 60 5.93 2.59 -8.44
N GLU A 61 5.96 3.56 -9.35
CA GLU A 61 7.19 4.23 -9.79
C GLU A 61 7.94 4.91 -8.63
N PHE A 62 7.20 5.51 -7.69
CA PHE A 62 7.78 6.07 -6.49
C PHE A 62 8.45 4.98 -5.63
N ILE A 63 7.79 3.85 -5.41
CA ILE A 63 8.33 2.73 -4.64
C ILE A 63 9.57 2.13 -5.33
N GLU A 64 9.51 1.91 -6.65
CA GLU A 64 10.65 1.40 -7.43
C GLU A 64 11.86 2.34 -7.33
N SER A 65 11.64 3.65 -7.33
CA SER A 65 12.73 4.62 -7.30
C SER A 65 13.25 4.98 -5.90
N CYS A 66 12.38 5.04 -4.89
CA CYS A 66 12.76 5.45 -3.53
C CYS A 66 13.04 4.26 -2.61
N GLN A 67 12.52 3.08 -2.95
CA GLN A 67 12.67 1.84 -2.20
C GLN A 67 12.46 2.03 -0.68
N PRO A 68 11.27 2.45 -0.22
CA PRO A 68 10.96 2.43 1.21
C PRO A 68 11.08 1.01 1.78
N MET A 69 11.20 0.86 3.11
CA MET A 69 11.22 -0.49 3.71
C MET A 69 9.83 -1.15 3.66
N LEU A 70 8.79 -0.31 3.76
CA LEU A 70 7.41 -0.73 3.89
C LEU A 70 6.51 0.29 3.18
N ALA A 71 5.52 -0.20 2.44
CA ALA A 71 4.47 0.59 1.84
C ALA A 71 3.11 0.03 2.26
N LEU A 72 2.35 0.84 2.99
CA LEU A 72 1.03 0.50 3.50
C LEU A 72 -0.03 1.12 2.60
N SER A 73 -0.98 0.30 2.16
CA SER A 73 -2.07 0.73 1.30
C SER A 73 -3.43 0.25 1.77
N GLY A 74 -4.48 0.81 1.17
CA GLY A 74 -5.86 0.37 1.32
C GLY A 74 -6.57 0.46 -0.02
N HIS A 75 -7.73 1.12 -0.03
CA HIS A 75 -8.56 1.42 -1.21
C HIS A 75 -9.22 0.20 -1.88
N ILE A 76 -8.49 -0.88 -2.12
CA ILE A 76 -9.01 -2.10 -2.76
C ILE A 76 -9.34 -3.14 -1.68
N HIS A 77 -10.60 -3.15 -1.26
CA HIS A 77 -11.09 -4.02 -0.18
C HIS A 77 -11.02 -5.52 -0.46
N ASP A 78 -10.99 -5.92 -1.73
CA ASP A 78 -10.93 -7.32 -2.15
C ASP A 78 -9.50 -7.78 -2.51
N ALA A 79 -8.49 -6.97 -2.20
CA ALA A 79 -7.07 -7.29 -2.38
C ALA A 79 -6.24 -7.25 -1.07
N PRO A 80 -6.70 -7.85 0.06
CA PRO A 80 -5.83 -8.00 1.22
C PRO A 80 -4.63 -8.88 0.85
N GLY A 81 -3.42 -8.41 1.14
CA GLY A 81 -2.23 -9.10 0.70
C GLY A 81 -0.93 -8.52 1.23
N VAL A 82 0.13 -9.30 1.06
CA VAL A 82 1.51 -8.90 1.27
C VAL A 82 2.26 -9.20 -0.03
N ASP A 83 2.98 -8.22 -0.54
CA ASP A 83 3.81 -8.37 -1.75
C ASP A 83 5.15 -7.65 -1.58
N HIS A 84 6.01 -7.69 -2.60
CA HIS A 84 7.28 -6.98 -2.58
C HIS A 84 7.58 -6.28 -3.92
N ILE A 85 8.12 -5.07 -3.83
CA ILE A 85 8.78 -4.38 -4.96
C ILE A 85 10.20 -4.06 -4.54
N GLY A 86 11.16 -4.82 -5.08
CA GLY A 86 12.55 -4.75 -4.64
C GLY A 86 12.66 -5.09 -3.15
N LYS A 87 13.23 -4.18 -2.34
CA LYS A 87 13.30 -4.35 -0.86
C LYS A 87 12.04 -3.90 -0.13
N THR A 88 11.09 -3.26 -0.82
CA THR A 88 9.90 -2.71 -0.20
C THR A 88 8.89 -3.81 0.06
N THR A 89 8.48 -3.98 1.31
CA THR A 89 7.33 -4.83 1.65
C THR A 89 6.03 -4.04 1.43
N LEU A 90 5.10 -4.57 0.66
CA LEU A 90 3.78 -3.98 0.41
C LEU A 90 2.76 -4.66 1.31
N VAL A 91 1.88 -3.90 1.95
CA VAL A 91 0.83 -4.46 2.80
C VAL A 91 -0.49 -3.74 2.56
N ASN A 92 -1.49 -4.51 2.13
CA ASN A 92 -2.90 -4.12 2.18
C ASN A 92 -3.60 -5.01 3.23
N PRO A 93 -4.02 -4.45 4.38
CA PRO A 93 -4.66 -5.23 5.44
C PRO A 93 -6.06 -5.70 5.06
N GLY A 94 -6.68 -5.13 4.04
CA GLY A 94 -8.10 -5.30 3.75
C GLY A 94 -9.01 -4.40 4.59
N PRO A 95 -10.34 -4.55 4.45
CA PRO A 95 -11.30 -3.60 4.98
C PRO A 95 -11.47 -3.76 6.49
N MET A 96 -11.29 -2.67 7.22
CA MET A 96 -11.52 -2.60 8.67
C MET A 96 -12.96 -2.98 9.05
N GLN A 97 -13.95 -2.75 8.18
CA GLN A 97 -15.34 -3.16 8.39
C GLN A 97 -15.51 -4.68 8.52
N ARG A 98 -14.60 -5.47 7.94
CA ARG A 98 -14.55 -6.94 8.10
C ARG A 98 -13.64 -7.36 9.25
N GLY A 99 -13.17 -6.41 10.05
CA GLY A 99 -12.24 -6.63 11.15
C GLY A 99 -10.80 -6.90 10.73
N CYS A 100 -10.44 -6.69 9.45
CA CYS A 100 -9.10 -6.96 8.96
C CYS A 100 -8.10 -5.88 9.39
N TYR A 101 -6.89 -6.28 9.78
CA TYR A 101 -5.78 -5.40 10.12
C TYR A 101 -4.44 -6.10 9.84
N ALA A 102 -3.34 -5.33 9.76
CA ALA A 102 -2.00 -5.89 9.66
C ALA A 102 -1.24 -5.66 10.98
N TYR A 103 -0.47 -6.66 11.41
CA TYR A 103 0.52 -6.55 12.46
C TYR A 103 1.90 -6.66 11.83
N ILE A 104 2.76 -5.67 12.09
CA ILE A 104 4.06 -5.54 11.44
C ILE A 104 5.10 -5.23 12.51
N GLU A 105 6.17 -6.01 12.54
CA GLU A 105 7.34 -5.77 13.39
C GLU A 105 8.49 -5.27 12.52
N VAL A 106 9.06 -4.14 12.92
CA VAL A 106 10.22 -3.52 12.26
C VAL A 106 11.30 -3.33 13.30
N ASN A 107 12.51 -3.80 13.01
CA ASN A 107 13.63 -3.67 13.93
C ASN A 107 14.30 -2.28 13.84
N GLU A 108 15.25 -2.03 14.73
CA GLU A 108 15.97 -0.76 14.79
C GLU A 108 16.73 -0.45 13.49
N ASP A 109 17.12 -1.47 12.72
CA ASP A 109 17.80 -1.34 11.43
C ASP A 109 16.84 -1.02 10.27
N GLY A 110 15.52 -1.01 10.52
CA GLY A 110 14.51 -0.75 9.51
C GLY A 110 14.20 -1.97 8.63
N GLN A 111 14.47 -3.17 9.13
CA GLN A 111 14.11 -4.42 8.47
C GLN A 111 12.75 -4.89 9.01
N VAL A 112 11.90 -5.38 8.11
CA VAL A 112 10.60 -5.94 8.46
C VAL A 112 10.82 -7.39 8.91
N GLU A 113 10.61 -7.68 10.19
CA GLU A 113 10.84 -9.00 10.80
C GLU A 113 9.61 -9.89 10.74
N ALA A 114 8.42 -9.29 10.84
CA ALA A 114 7.15 -10.00 10.74
C ALA A 114 6.10 -9.15 10.04
N VAL A 115 5.27 -9.80 9.23
CA VAL A 115 4.03 -9.23 8.67
C VAL A 115 2.94 -10.27 8.77
N GLU A 116 1.85 -9.92 9.47
CA GLU A 116 0.69 -10.78 9.64
C GLU A 116 -0.59 -10.02 9.30
N LEU A 117 -1.38 -10.57 8.38
CA LEU A 117 -2.76 -10.14 8.16
C LEU A 117 -3.65 -10.85 9.17
N ARG A 118 -4.29 -10.07 10.05
CA ARG A 118 -5.10 -10.55 11.17
C ARG A 118 -6.55 -10.09 11.02
N ASN A 119 -7.45 -10.75 11.75
CA ASN A 119 -8.87 -10.40 11.75
C ASN A 119 -9.44 -10.40 13.18
N ALA A 120 -9.93 -9.24 13.62
CA ALA A 120 -10.47 -9.02 14.95
C ALA A 120 -11.81 -9.75 15.18
N SER A 121 -12.56 -10.09 14.13
CA SER A 121 -13.79 -10.87 14.24
C SER A 121 -13.56 -12.36 14.58
N ASN A 122 -12.32 -12.85 14.44
CA ASN A 122 -11.91 -14.17 14.92
C ASN A 122 -11.51 -14.14 16.42
N TYR A 123 -11.30 -12.96 16.99
CA TYR A 123 -10.97 -12.77 18.41
C TYR A 123 -12.26 -12.78 19.25
N GLY A 124 -12.86 -13.96 19.43
CA GLY A 124 -14.08 -14.13 20.24
C GLY A 124 -15.00 -15.28 19.83
N ARG A 125 -14.76 -15.91 18.68
CA ARG A 125 -15.37 -17.21 18.33
C ARG A 125 -14.50 -18.34 18.89
N LYS A 126 -14.68 -18.65 20.17
CA LYS A 126 -14.37 -19.97 20.74
C LYS A 126 -15.69 -20.70 20.98
#